data_AF-A0A933HCC5-F1
#
_entry.id   AF-A0A933HCC5-F1
#
_cell.length_a   1.000
_cell.length_b   1.000
_cell.length_c   1.000
_cell.angle_alpha   90.00
_cell.angle_beta   90.00
_cell.angle_gamma   90.00
#
_symmetry.space_group_name_H-M   'P 1'
#
loop_
_entity.id
_entity.type
_entity.pdbx_description
1 polymer ?
#
loop_
_entity_poly.entity_id
_entity_poly.type
_entity_poly.pdbx_seq_one_letter_code
_entity_poly.pdbx_strand_id
1 'polypeptide(L)'
;MKIIGLFCLLFLFSTNAGVFARRYDRELGDILYKEFRTELEKTETGKNFFTRFDSAAGCALPRILIQHEDKQRLALFETPDAPVPALGGTPPAAVAGRPATAASAGRETGKIYFNAKYLEEFFESRRQKQSLRKSDVMETLYAKPDLRKQFVSSAAAIYLHEMTHCLQTCLYPNYKYDVPQENAIEFEYEAYFVEDMYFHEKMKQNPRLLKDFIRGAYEDLYLEHSIGSYLALSLDLDMYKEKIWTRYSREENYLTIEKAEAVQKSKIKDSKISAYAAGKFGNYLRQMVGLDRLSWEKTRYHKFLEDFYKKFWPGFSAEALMFVGSTAVEAKNYPLALDCFSAADVNSAKLNINPDKFEELKRKAAMTILETASFIKDHGAKMETLILFEHFKALDNACKKTNRPFPAGLEKPKNSNYRKALKIFLKKSAEEKDSEKIEYYKENMDYLMGVLAAGKI
;
A
#
# COMPACT_ATOMS: atom_id res chain seq x y z
N MET A 1 13.62 -28.17 55.69
CA MET A 1 14.51 -27.45 54.74
C MET A 1 14.95 -28.39 53.63
N LYS A 2 14.50 -28.18 52.38
CA LYS A 2 15.10 -28.61 51.09
C LYS A 2 14.07 -28.46 49.93
N ILE A 3 13.69 -27.21 49.60
CA ILE A 3 12.94 -26.84 48.36
C ILE A 3 13.54 -25.53 47.81
N ILE A 4 14.86 -25.48 47.63
CA ILE A 4 15.54 -24.30 47.05
C ILE A 4 16.40 -24.68 45.81
N GLY A 5 16.56 -25.96 45.51
CA GLY A 5 17.42 -26.42 44.41
C GLY A 5 16.81 -26.46 43.00
N LEU A 6 15.48 -26.35 42.85
CA LEU A 6 14.82 -26.55 41.54
C LEU A 6 14.47 -25.25 40.81
N PHE A 7 14.51 -24.10 41.49
CA PHE A 7 14.11 -22.80 40.91
C PHE A 7 15.23 -22.09 40.14
N CYS A 8 16.51 -22.39 40.42
CA CYS A 8 17.64 -21.77 39.72
C CYS A 8 17.95 -22.40 38.35
N LEU A 9 17.48 -23.63 38.06
CA LEU A 9 17.75 -24.29 36.78
C LEU A 9 16.76 -23.89 35.67
N LEU A 10 15.58 -23.39 36.03
CA LEU A 10 14.56 -22.92 35.07
C LEU A 10 14.80 -21.47 34.58
N PHE A 11 15.61 -20.68 35.29
CA PHE A 11 15.96 -19.31 34.87
C PHE A 11 17.11 -19.25 33.86
N LEU A 12 17.89 -20.32 33.67
CA LEU A 12 19.02 -20.35 32.74
C LEU A 12 18.63 -20.81 31.31
N PHE A 13 17.42 -21.32 31.12
CA PHE A 13 16.95 -21.75 29.79
C PHE A 13 16.00 -20.77 29.10
N SER A 14 15.50 -19.74 29.79
CA SER A 14 14.60 -18.73 29.20
C SER A 14 15.31 -17.52 28.59
N THR A 15 16.62 -17.36 28.78
CA THR A 15 17.38 -16.19 28.27
C THR A 15 18.11 -16.42 26.95
N ASN A 16 18.17 -17.65 26.43
CA ASN A 16 18.94 -17.95 25.20
C ASN A 16 18.15 -17.76 23.90
N ALA A 17 16.81 -17.73 23.93
CA ALA A 17 16.01 -17.59 22.70
C ALA A 17 16.28 -16.26 21.97
N GLY A 18 16.59 -15.18 22.70
CA GLY A 18 16.92 -13.87 22.10
C GLY A 18 18.33 -13.77 21.52
N VAL A 19 19.26 -14.66 21.91
CA VAL A 19 20.65 -14.65 21.44
C VAL A 19 20.79 -15.38 20.10
N PHE A 20 20.00 -16.44 19.88
CA PHE A 20 20.01 -17.19 18.62
C PHE A 20 19.36 -16.45 17.45
N ALA A 21 18.29 -15.69 17.70
CA ALA A 21 17.64 -14.88 16.65
C ALA A 21 18.63 -13.91 15.97
N ARG A 22 19.51 -13.28 16.77
CA ARG A 22 20.53 -12.34 16.26
C ARG A 22 21.63 -12.96 15.41
N ARG A 23 21.80 -14.29 15.46
CA ARG A 23 22.91 -14.98 14.77
C ARG A 23 22.80 -14.91 13.26
N TYR A 24 21.57 -14.90 12.73
CA TYR A 24 21.32 -14.95 11.28
C TYR A 24 20.79 -13.62 10.71
N ASP A 25 20.54 -12.61 11.55
CA ASP A 25 19.95 -11.33 11.11
C ASP A 25 20.73 -10.69 9.95
N ARG A 26 22.06 -10.77 9.98
CA ARG A 26 22.90 -10.14 8.95
C ARG A 26 22.92 -10.98 7.67
N GLU A 27 23.25 -12.26 7.79
CA GLU A 27 23.37 -13.17 6.65
C GLU A 27 22.02 -13.36 5.94
N LEU A 28 20.93 -13.55 6.70
CA LEU A 28 19.60 -13.65 6.13
C LEU A 28 19.17 -12.34 5.47
N GLY A 29 19.43 -11.19 6.11
CA GLY A 29 19.14 -9.87 5.54
C GLY A 29 19.84 -9.66 4.20
N ASP A 30 21.12 -10.02 4.09
CA ASP A 30 21.90 -9.92 2.84
C ASP A 30 21.36 -10.86 1.75
N ILE A 31 20.92 -12.07 2.12
CA ILE A 31 20.29 -13.01 1.18
C ILE A 31 18.94 -12.47 0.69
N LEU A 32 18.08 -12.03 1.61
CA LEU A 32 16.77 -11.46 1.30
C LEU A 32 16.91 -10.25 0.38
N TYR A 33 17.87 -9.36 0.64
CA TYR A 33 18.11 -8.20 -0.22
C TYR A 33 18.37 -8.62 -1.68
N LYS A 34 19.28 -9.57 -1.89
CA LYS A 34 19.62 -10.06 -3.23
C LYS A 34 18.43 -10.70 -3.92
N GLU A 35 17.66 -11.50 -3.18
CA GLU A 35 16.49 -12.18 -3.72
C GLU A 35 15.35 -11.20 -4.04
N PHE A 36 15.07 -10.23 -3.16
CA PHE A 36 14.10 -9.17 -3.44
C PHE A 36 14.50 -8.32 -4.63
N ARG A 37 15.77 -7.88 -4.73
CA ARG A 37 16.25 -7.15 -5.90
C ARG A 37 16.04 -7.95 -7.18
N THR A 38 16.42 -9.23 -7.17
CA THR A 38 16.22 -10.14 -8.31
C THR A 38 14.74 -10.27 -8.68
N GLU A 39 13.84 -10.35 -7.70
CA GLU A 39 12.40 -10.44 -7.91
C GLU A 39 11.82 -9.15 -8.50
N LEU A 40 12.24 -7.99 -7.96
CA LEU A 40 11.80 -6.68 -8.40
C LEU A 40 12.27 -6.35 -9.82
N GLU A 41 13.53 -6.63 -10.16
CA GLU A 41 14.10 -6.36 -11.48
C GLU A 41 13.51 -7.22 -12.61
N LYS A 42 12.59 -8.15 -12.31
CA LYS A 42 11.78 -8.83 -13.33
C LYS A 42 10.81 -7.90 -14.04
N THR A 43 10.46 -6.77 -13.43
CA THR A 43 9.50 -5.82 -13.97
C THR A 43 10.19 -4.50 -14.36
N GLU A 44 9.55 -3.71 -15.20
CA GLU A 44 10.12 -2.44 -15.67
C GLU A 44 10.10 -1.39 -14.55
N THR A 45 9.04 -1.36 -13.74
CA THR A 45 8.94 -0.55 -12.53
C THR A 45 10.09 -0.85 -11.56
N GLY A 46 10.39 -2.12 -11.29
CA GLY A 46 11.48 -2.48 -10.38
C GLY A 46 12.87 -2.10 -10.92
N LYS A 47 13.13 -2.27 -12.23
CA LYS A 47 14.38 -1.81 -12.85
C LYS A 47 14.56 -0.30 -12.79
N ASN A 48 13.50 0.45 -13.10
CA ASN A 48 13.50 1.91 -13.04
C ASN A 48 13.68 2.41 -11.61
N PHE A 49 13.06 1.72 -10.64
CA PHE A 49 13.27 2.00 -9.22
C PHE A 49 14.74 1.85 -8.83
N PHE A 50 15.39 0.71 -9.12
CA PHE A 50 16.79 0.51 -8.77
C PHE A 50 17.73 1.44 -9.53
N THR A 51 17.42 1.79 -10.78
CA THR A 51 18.18 2.82 -11.51
C THR A 51 18.15 4.16 -10.77
N ARG A 52 16.97 4.59 -10.29
CA ARG A 52 16.80 5.81 -9.51
C ARG A 52 17.46 5.70 -8.14
N PHE A 53 17.37 4.55 -7.49
CA PHE A 53 17.98 4.28 -6.18
C PHE A 53 19.50 4.32 -6.24
N ASP A 54 20.10 3.58 -7.19
CA ASP A 54 21.56 3.49 -7.37
C ASP A 54 22.14 4.84 -7.82
N SER A 55 21.34 5.69 -8.49
CA SER A 55 21.73 7.05 -8.88
C SER A 55 21.58 8.09 -7.76
N ALA A 56 20.87 7.78 -6.67
CA ALA A 56 20.65 8.71 -5.58
C ALA A 56 21.88 8.77 -4.67
N ALA A 57 22.57 9.91 -4.68
CA ALA A 57 23.78 10.11 -3.88
C ALA A 57 23.52 9.89 -2.39
N GLY A 58 24.32 9.04 -1.75
CA GLY A 58 24.23 8.77 -0.31
C GLY A 58 23.11 7.80 0.10
N CYS A 59 22.38 7.21 -0.85
CA CYS A 59 21.53 6.07 -0.53
C CYS A 59 22.36 4.84 -0.20
N ALA A 60 22.19 4.35 1.02
CA ALA A 60 22.71 3.06 1.43
C ALA A 60 21.56 2.06 1.51
N LEU A 61 21.84 0.81 1.16
CA LEU A 61 20.83 -0.25 1.20
C LEU A 61 20.37 -0.50 2.62
N PRO A 62 19.06 -0.49 2.89
CA PRO A 62 18.58 -0.74 4.23
C PRO A 62 18.80 -2.19 4.63
N ARG A 63 19.06 -2.43 5.92
CA ARG A 63 19.15 -3.77 6.46
C ARG A 63 17.75 -4.38 6.55
N ILE A 64 17.57 -5.58 6.03
CA ILE A 64 16.32 -6.33 6.16
C ILE A 64 16.36 -7.14 7.45
N LEU A 65 15.34 -6.97 8.29
CA LEU A 65 15.19 -7.63 9.59
C LEU A 65 13.83 -8.28 9.70
N ILE A 66 13.73 -9.30 10.54
CA ILE A 66 12.46 -9.96 10.88
C ILE A 66 12.25 -9.80 12.37
N GLN A 67 11.12 -9.20 12.76
CA GLN A 67 10.83 -8.91 14.17
C GLN A 67 9.39 -9.26 14.48
N HIS A 68 9.13 -9.77 15.68
CA HIS A 68 7.77 -9.91 16.17
C HIS A 68 7.32 -8.57 16.77
N GLU A 69 6.28 -7.97 16.20
CA GLU A 69 5.62 -6.79 16.76
C GLU A 69 4.12 -7.03 16.88
N ASP A 70 3.52 -6.54 17.97
CA ASP A 70 2.08 -6.59 18.18
C ASP A 70 1.33 -5.55 17.31
N LYS A 71 2.07 -4.67 16.63
CA LYS A 71 1.52 -3.68 15.70
C LYS A 71 1.00 -4.34 14.42
N GLN A 72 -0.06 -3.76 13.84
CA GLN A 72 -0.75 -4.27 12.66
C GLN A 72 -0.08 -3.90 11.31
N ARG A 73 1.25 -3.99 11.22
CA ARG A 73 1.98 -3.69 9.97
C ARG A 73 2.70 -4.93 9.44
N LEU A 74 2.59 -5.15 8.12
CA LEU A 74 3.28 -6.24 7.40
C LEU A 74 4.78 -5.98 7.32
N ALA A 75 5.15 -4.73 7.04
CA ALA A 75 6.51 -4.25 7.10
C ALA A 75 6.58 -2.80 7.63
N LEU A 76 7.80 -2.36 7.96
CA LEU A 76 8.08 -0.99 8.40
C LEU A 76 9.51 -0.60 8.05
N PHE A 77 9.67 0.54 7.40
CA PHE A 77 10.95 1.23 7.30
C PHE A 77 11.22 2.10 8.53
N GLU A 78 12.32 1.82 9.21
CA GLU A 78 12.90 2.65 10.25
C GLU A 78 14.11 3.38 9.70
N THR A 79 14.08 4.70 9.78
CA THR A 79 15.23 5.53 9.43
C THR A 79 16.35 5.36 10.44
N PRO A 80 17.62 5.48 10.04
CA PRO A 80 18.70 5.55 11.01
C PRO A 80 18.49 6.75 11.92
N ASP A 81 18.90 6.61 13.19
CA ASP A 81 18.90 7.73 14.13
C ASP A 81 19.66 8.90 13.49
N ALA A 82 19.08 10.10 13.58
CA ALA A 82 19.76 11.30 13.11
C ALA A 82 21.11 11.35 13.83
N PRO A 83 22.25 11.45 13.12
CA PRO A 83 23.52 11.65 13.79
C PRO A 83 23.36 12.92 14.62
N VAL A 84 23.50 12.79 15.95
CA VAL A 84 23.47 13.94 16.85
C VAL A 84 24.48 14.93 16.28
N PRO A 85 24.06 16.12 15.83
CA PRO A 85 24.98 17.05 15.20
C PRO A 85 26.10 17.30 16.21
N ALA A 86 27.32 16.92 15.85
CA ALA A 86 28.48 17.13 16.69
C ALA A 86 28.50 18.61 17.07
N LEU A 87 28.25 18.90 18.35
CA LEU A 87 28.29 20.24 18.92
C LEU A 87 29.72 20.76 18.76
N GLY A 88 30.03 21.39 17.62
CA GLY A 88 31.30 22.09 17.40
C GLY A 88 32.07 21.83 16.09
N GLY A 89 31.57 21.00 15.17
CA GLY A 89 32.26 20.77 13.89
C GLY A 89 31.76 21.70 12.78
N THR A 90 32.60 22.58 12.24
CA THR A 90 32.35 23.28 10.98
C THR A 90 32.18 22.24 9.87
N PRO A 91 31.01 22.14 9.19
CA PRO A 91 30.91 21.32 7.99
C PRO A 91 31.74 21.99 6.88
N PRO A 92 32.40 21.22 6.00
CA PRO A 92 33.05 21.80 4.84
C PRO A 92 32.00 22.54 4.00
N ALA A 93 32.34 23.75 3.56
CA ALA A 93 31.52 24.53 2.65
C ALA A 93 31.26 23.70 1.39
N ALA A 94 30.02 23.22 1.23
CA ALA A 94 29.59 22.54 0.02
C ALA A 94 29.49 23.59 -1.10
N VAL A 95 30.52 23.63 -1.94
CA VAL A 95 30.48 24.29 -3.24
C VAL A 95 29.40 23.62 -4.08
N ALA A 96 28.46 24.41 -4.59
CA ALA A 96 27.45 23.95 -5.52
C ALA A 96 28.14 23.30 -6.73
N GLY A 97 27.85 22.01 -6.99
CA GLY A 97 28.23 21.35 -8.24
C GLY A 97 29.34 20.29 -8.20
N ARG A 98 29.78 19.77 -7.04
CA ARG A 98 30.64 18.56 -7.02
C ARG A 98 29.84 17.28 -6.69
N PRO A 99 30.04 16.17 -7.44
CA PRO A 99 29.47 14.88 -7.07
C PRO A 99 30.06 14.44 -5.74
N ALA A 100 29.21 13.88 -4.87
CA ALA A 100 29.60 13.38 -3.57
C ALA A 100 30.71 12.34 -3.72
N THR A 101 31.91 12.64 -3.25
CA THR A 101 32.99 11.65 -3.15
C THR A 101 32.63 10.60 -2.11
N ALA A 102 32.99 9.34 -2.39
CA ALA A 102 32.67 8.07 -1.72
C ALA A 102 33.04 7.93 -0.21
N ALA A 103 33.12 9.01 0.56
CA ALA A 103 33.50 9.02 1.97
C ALA A 103 32.30 9.00 2.93
N SER A 104 31.19 8.33 2.58
CA SER A 104 30.07 8.05 3.50
C SER A 104 30.11 6.63 4.07
N ALA A 105 31.31 6.05 4.20
CA ALA A 105 31.52 4.79 4.90
C ALA A 105 31.30 5.02 6.40
N GLY A 106 30.06 4.83 6.88
CA GLY A 106 29.75 4.86 8.31
C GLY A 106 28.38 5.42 8.70
N ARG A 107 27.54 5.88 7.76
CA ARG A 107 26.13 6.15 8.12
C ARG A 107 25.41 4.82 8.27
N GLU A 108 24.80 4.61 9.44
CA GLU A 108 23.90 3.47 9.62
C GLU A 108 22.85 3.49 8.52
N THR A 109 22.68 2.33 7.89
CA THR A 109 21.66 2.11 6.90
C THR A 109 20.31 2.07 7.63
N GLY A 110 19.26 2.67 7.07
CA GLY A 110 17.90 2.44 7.57
C GLY A 110 17.59 0.93 7.63
N LYS A 111 16.50 0.56 8.29
CA LYS A 111 16.13 -0.84 8.48
C LYS A 111 14.73 -1.06 7.94
N ILE A 112 14.51 -2.18 7.26
CA ILE A 112 13.18 -2.64 6.87
C ILE A 112 12.87 -3.87 7.74
N TYR A 113 11.84 -3.77 8.56
CA TYR A 113 11.37 -4.86 9.41
C TYR A 113 10.18 -5.54 8.74
N PHE A 114 10.24 -6.85 8.58
CA PHE A 114 9.06 -7.67 8.31
C PHE A 114 8.53 -8.26 9.60
N ASN A 115 7.21 -8.19 9.78
CA ASN A 115 6.60 -8.66 11.01
C ASN A 115 6.46 -10.20 10.99
N ALA A 116 7.13 -10.86 11.93
CA ALA A 116 7.17 -12.30 12.09
C ALA A 116 5.77 -12.94 12.24
N LYS A 117 4.83 -12.24 12.89
CA LYS A 117 3.45 -12.73 13.08
C LYS A 117 2.76 -12.96 11.73
N TYR A 118 2.88 -12.03 10.79
CA TYR A 118 2.25 -12.17 9.47
C TYR A 118 2.98 -13.17 8.57
N LEU A 119 4.29 -13.34 8.77
CA LEU A 119 5.03 -14.44 8.16
C LEU A 119 4.49 -15.80 8.63
N GLU A 120 4.24 -15.96 9.93
CA GLU A 120 3.63 -17.16 10.49
C GLU A 120 2.26 -17.43 9.86
N GLU A 121 1.35 -16.44 9.87
CA GLU A 121 0.01 -16.54 9.27
C GLU A 121 0.08 -16.88 7.76
N PHE A 122 1.02 -16.27 7.03
CA PHE A 122 1.26 -16.54 5.61
C PHE A 122 1.63 -18.01 5.35
N PHE A 123 2.52 -18.59 6.16
CA PHE A 123 2.91 -19.99 5.97
C PHE A 123 1.88 -20.99 6.51
N GLU A 124 1.10 -20.62 7.53
CA GLU A 124 0.02 -21.46 8.08
C GLU A 124 -1.18 -21.56 7.12
N SER A 125 -1.62 -20.45 6.53
CA SER A 125 -2.75 -20.41 5.58
C SER A 125 -2.54 -21.32 4.36
N ARG A 126 -1.28 -21.60 4.00
CA ARG A 126 -0.89 -22.42 2.85
C ARG A 126 -1.03 -23.93 3.04
N ARG A 127 -1.63 -24.41 4.14
CA ARG A 127 -1.72 -25.85 4.48
C ARG A 127 -0.37 -26.57 4.47
N GLN A 128 0.74 -25.85 4.64
CA GLN A 128 2.02 -26.49 4.89
C GLN A 128 1.91 -27.14 6.28
N LYS A 129 2.08 -28.47 6.37
CA LYS A 129 2.02 -29.23 7.64
C LYS A 129 3.10 -28.82 8.67
N GLN A 130 3.83 -27.74 8.40
CA GLN A 130 4.86 -27.18 9.26
C GLN A 130 4.35 -25.81 9.73
N SER A 131 3.68 -25.78 10.88
CA SER A 131 3.50 -24.53 11.62
C SER A 131 4.90 -24.01 11.95
N LEU A 132 5.20 -22.79 11.52
CA LEU A 132 6.42 -22.11 11.93
C LEU A 132 6.24 -21.70 13.38
N ARG A 133 7.06 -22.23 14.28
CA ARG A 133 7.07 -21.74 15.66
C ARG A 133 7.66 -20.34 15.66
N LYS A 134 7.10 -19.47 16.50
CA LYS A 134 7.50 -18.06 16.67
C LYS A 134 9.00 -17.83 16.86
N SER A 135 9.72 -18.77 17.48
CA SER A 135 11.18 -18.68 17.67
C SER A 135 12.00 -19.03 16.43
N ASP A 136 11.41 -19.66 15.42
CA ASP A 136 12.14 -20.40 14.39
C ASP A 136 11.93 -19.84 12.97
N VAL A 137 11.12 -18.78 12.80
CA VAL A 137 10.82 -18.19 11.48
C VAL A 137 12.10 -17.82 10.74
N MET A 138 13.03 -17.13 11.43
CA MET A 138 14.30 -16.70 10.84
C MET A 138 15.20 -17.86 10.46
N GLU A 139 15.41 -18.82 11.37
CA GLU A 139 16.22 -20.00 11.11
C GLU A 139 15.63 -20.83 9.96
N THR A 140 14.30 -20.91 9.89
CA THR A 140 13.61 -21.63 8.83
C THR A 140 13.77 -20.94 7.48
N LEU A 141 13.61 -19.61 7.39
CA LEU A 141 13.84 -18.87 6.14
C LEU A 141 15.31 -18.89 5.71
N TYR A 142 16.24 -18.90 6.67
CA TYR A 142 17.66 -19.08 6.40
C TYR A 142 17.95 -20.48 5.82
N ALA A 143 17.45 -21.53 6.48
CA ALA A 143 17.72 -22.93 6.12
C ALA A 143 16.94 -23.44 4.89
N LYS A 144 15.80 -22.84 4.52
CA LYS A 144 14.91 -23.34 3.46
C LYS A 144 14.75 -22.31 2.31
N PRO A 145 15.59 -22.39 1.26
CA PRO A 145 15.53 -21.49 0.11
C PRO A 145 14.16 -21.40 -0.57
N ASP A 146 13.42 -22.51 -0.66
CA ASP A 146 12.13 -22.52 -1.34
C ASP A 146 11.05 -21.74 -0.59
N LEU A 147 11.05 -21.76 0.75
CA LEU A 147 10.14 -20.94 1.55
C LEU A 147 10.51 -19.46 1.45
N ARG A 148 11.81 -19.17 1.45
CA ARG A 148 12.30 -17.80 1.30
C ARG A 148 11.94 -17.21 -0.06
N LYS A 149 12.10 -17.96 -1.16
CA LYS A 149 11.63 -17.54 -2.49
C LYS A 149 10.13 -17.30 -2.55
N GLN A 150 9.33 -18.13 -1.88
CA GLN A 150 7.88 -17.92 -1.78
C GLN A 150 7.56 -16.62 -1.03
N PHE A 151 8.19 -16.40 0.12
CA PHE A 151 8.04 -15.15 0.87
C PHE A 151 8.44 -13.93 0.03
N VAL A 152 9.63 -13.95 -0.57
CA VAL A 152 10.14 -12.87 -1.44
C VAL A 152 9.16 -12.59 -2.56
N SER A 153 8.70 -13.63 -3.28
CA SER A 153 7.73 -13.49 -4.35
C SER A 153 6.41 -12.88 -3.86
N SER A 154 5.92 -13.21 -2.66
CA SER A 154 4.67 -12.63 -2.14
C SER A 154 4.86 -11.19 -1.66
N ALA A 155 5.91 -10.94 -0.87
CA ALA A 155 6.15 -9.67 -0.18
C ALA A 155 6.88 -8.59 -0.99
N ALA A 156 7.31 -8.87 -2.22
CA ALA A 156 8.11 -7.93 -3.02
C ALA A 156 7.47 -6.55 -3.22
N ALA A 157 6.13 -6.47 -3.34
CA ALA A 157 5.43 -5.20 -3.50
C ALA A 157 5.58 -4.33 -2.24
N ILE A 158 5.32 -4.90 -1.07
CA ILE A 158 5.52 -4.22 0.23
C ILE A 158 6.99 -3.92 0.47
N TYR A 159 7.91 -4.80 0.08
CA TYR A 159 9.34 -4.49 0.16
C TYR A 159 9.69 -3.24 -0.66
N LEU A 160 9.15 -3.12 -1.87
CA LEU A 160 9.36 -1.95 -2.73
C LEU A 160 8.75 -0.67 -2.13
N HIS A 161 7.61 -0.79 -1.46
CA HIS A 161 7.02 0.31 -0.68
C HIS A 161 8.01 0.85 0.34
N GLU A 162 8.52 -0.01 1.22
CA GLU A 162 9.46 0.38 2.27
C GLU A 162 10.80 0.88 1.71
N MET A 163 11.27 0.30 0.61
CA MET A 163 12.43 0.78 -0.13
C MET A 163 12.22 2.18 -0.70
N THR A 164 10.98 2.54 -1.06
CA THR A 164 10.65 3.88 -1.54
C THR A 164 10.82 4.91 -0.43
N HIS A 165 10.45 4.58 0.81
CA HIS A 165 10.77 5.44 1.96
C HIS A 165 12.27 5.60 2.17
N CYS A 166 13.05 4.53 1.99
CA CYS A 166 14.51 4.62 2.02
C CYS A 166 15.03 5.61 0.96
N LEU A 167 14.55 5.51 -0.28
CA LEU A 167 14.91 6.45 -1.35
C LEU A 167 14.53 7.89 -1.01
N GLN A 168 13.34 8.11 -0.46
CA GLN A 168 12.85 9.43 -0.06
C GLN A 168 13.76 10.08 0.99
N THR A 169 14.34 9.31 1.93
CA THR A 169 15.30 9.88 2.91
C THR A 169 16.58 10.42 2.26
N CYS A 170 16.99 9.85 1.12
CA CYS A 170 18.15 10.35 0.36
C CYS A 170 17.79 11.57 -0.49
N LEU A 171 16.58 11.58 -1.08
CA LEU A 171 16.15 12.64 -1.99
C LEU A 171 15.67 13.88 -1.27
N TYR A 172 15.07 13.71 -0.09
CA TYR A 172 14.43 14.76 0.70
C TYR A 172 14.92 14.75 2.17
N PRO A 173 16.25 14.83 2.41
CA PRO A 173 16.81 14.70 3.76
C PRO A 173 16.33 15.77 4.74
N ASN A 174 15.95 16.98 4.30
CA ASN A 174 15.54 18.04 5.24
C ASN A 174 14.14 17.79 5.81
N TYR A 175 13.26 17.10 5.07
CA TYR A 175 12.01 16.57 5.62
C TYR A 175 12.23 15.55 6.73
N LYS A 176 13.41 14.92 6.78
CA LYS A 176 13.73 13.94 7.81
C LYS A 176 14.48 14.52 9.02
N TYR A 177 15.45 15.39 8.79
CA TYR A 177 16.36 15.85 9.84
C TYR A 177 15.98 17.20 10.45
N ASP A 178 15.36 18.09 9.66
CA ASP A 178 15.10 19.46 10.09
C ASP A 178 13.67 19.66 10.61
N VAL A 179 12.73 18.81 10.17
CA VAL A 179 11.34 18.79 10.63
C VAL A 179 11.25 17.87 11.86
N PRO A 180 10.77 18.36 13.01
CA PRO A 180 10.62 17.53 14.20
C PRO A 180 9.63 16.38 13.94
N GLN A 181 10.14 15.15 13.98
CA GLN A 181 9.44 13.90 14.31
C GLN A 181 8.29 13.38 13.44
N GLU A 182 8.11 13.75 12.17
CA GLU A 182 6.96 13.19 11.41
C GLU A 182 7.30 12.87 9.95
N ASN A 183 6.83 11.71 9.46
CA ASN A 183 6.88 11.38 8.04
C ASN A 183 5.86 12.26 7.31
N ALA A 184 6.21 12.75 6.11
CA ALA A 184 5.23 13.46 5.30
C ALA A 184 4.15 12.50 4.81
N ILE A 185 2.86 12.79 5.03
CA ILE A 185 1.75 11.97 4.51
C ILE A 185 1.89 11.78 3.00
N GLU A 186 2.32 12.82 2.31
CA GLU A 186 2.41 12.78 0.86
C GLU A 186 3.48 11.79 0.40
N PHE A 187 4.50 11.44 1.19
CA PHE A 187 5.48 10.41 0.85
C PHE A 187 4.86 9.02 0.74
N GLU A 188 3.77 8.74 1.47
CA GLU A 188 2.99 7.53 1.31
C GLU A 188 2.39 7.45 -0.10
N TYR A 189 1.98 8.58 -0.69
CA TYR A 189 1.43 8.57 -2.05
C TYR A 189 2.40 8.02 -3.08
N GLU A 190 3.68 8.40 -2.99
CA GLU A 190 4.72 7.85 -3.87
C GLU A 190 4.98 6.36 -3.56
N ALA A 191 5.05 5.98 -2.29
CA ALA A 191 5.34 4.60 -1.88
C ALA A 191 4.26 3.61 -2.36
N TYR A 192 2.99 3.89 -2.07
CA TYR A 192 1.87 3.07 -2.58
C TYR A 192 1.79 3.10 -4.10
N PHE A 193 2.07 4.24 -4.72
CA PHE A 193 2.03 4.32 -6.18
C PHE A 193 3.07 3.40 -6.84
N VAL A 194 4.31 3.44 -6.38
CA VAL A 194 5.39 2.58 -6.92
C VAL A 194 5.09 1.11 -6.63
N GLU A 195 4.56 0.79 -5.45
CA GLU A 195 4.06 -0.54 -5.09
C GLU A 195 2.99 -1.03 -6.08
N ASP A 196 1.97 -0.21 -6.34
CA ASP A 196 0.83 -0.58 -7.17
C ASP A 196 1.21 -0.75 -8.66
N MET A 197 2.16 0.04 -9.18
CA MET A 197 2.70 -0.18 -10.52
C MET A 197 3.48 -1.48 -10.64
N TYR A 198 4.34 -1.77 -9.66
CA TYR A 198 5.06 -3.03 -9.63
C TYR A 198 4.09 -4.21 -9.53
N PHE A 199 3.08 -4.10 -8.66
CA PHE A 199 2.04 -5.10 -8.48
C PHE A 199 1.30 -5.37 -9.79
N HIS A 200 0.91 -4.33 -10.53
CA HIS A 200 0.27 -4.46 -11.84
C HIS A 200 1.14 -5.26 -12.82
N GLU A 201 2.41 -4.89 -12.98
CA GLU A 201 3.33 -5.58 -13.89
C GLU A 201 3.56 -7.04 -13.48
N LYS A 202 3.70 -7.31 -12.18
CA LYS A 202 3.83 -8.65 -11.61
C LYS A 202 2.58 -9.50 -11.90
N MET A 203 1.38 -8.96 -11.72
CA MET A 203 0.15 -9.68 -12.05
C MET A 203 0.00 -9.92 -13.55
N LYS A 204 0.46 -9.00 -14.42
CA LYS A 204 0.50 -9.25 -15.86
C LYS A 204 1.47 -10.36 -16.26
N GLN A 205 2.58 -10.52 -15.56
CA GLN A 205 3.51 -11.63 -15.77
C GLN A 205 2.94 -12.98 -15.29
N ASN A 206 2.01 -12.96 -14.34
CA ASN A 206 1.31 -14.14 -13.87
C ASN A 206 -0.21 -13.92 -13.74
N PRO A 207 -0.95 -13.82 -14.88
CA PRO A 207 -2.39 -13.52 -14.85
C PRO A 207 -3.23 -14.57 -14.14
N ARG A 208 -2.72 -15.82 -14.09
CA ARG A 208 -3.37 -16.92 -13.39
C ARG A 208 -3.46 -16.64 -11.89
N LEU A 209 -2.43 -16.05 -11.28
CA LEU A 209 -2.44 -15.72 -9.85
C LEU A 209 -3.59 -14.76 -9.51
N LEU A 210 -3.72 -13.68 -10.28
CA LEU A 210 -4.82 -12.73 -10.11
C LEU A 210 -6.18 -13.40 -10.31
N LYS A 211 -6.31 -14.24 -11.34
CA LYS A 211 -7.55 -14.98 -11.62
C LYS A 211 -7.93 -15.95 -10.51
N ASP A 212 -6.96 -16.69 -9.97
CA ASP A 212 -7.17 -17.62 -8.88
C ASP A 212 -7.54 -16.86 -7.59
N PHE A 213 -6.96 -15.68 -7.35
CA PHE A 213 -7.35 -14.79 -6.25
C PHE A 213 -8.78 -14.26 -6.40
N ILE A 214 -9.15 -13.72 -7.56
CA ILE A 214 -10.50 -13.21 -7.84
C ILE A 214 -11.57 -14.29 -7.68
N ARG A 215 -11.21 -15.56 -7.94
CA ARG A 215 -12.09 -16.73 -7.75
C ARG A 215 -12.19 -17.21 -6.30
N GLY A 216 -11.35 -16.70 -5.40
CA GLY A 216 -11.18 -17.27 -4.05
C GLY A 216 -10.53 -18.65 -4.06
N ALA A 217 -9.87 -19.04 -5.16
CA ALA A 217 -9.12 -20.31 -5.25
C ALA A 217 -7.72 -20.18 -4.63
N TYR A 218 -7.28 -18.95 -4.38
CA TYR A 218 -6.00 -18.59 -3.80
C TYR A 218 -6.16 -17.35 -2.93
N GLU A 219 -5.50 -17.33 -1.78
CA GLU A 219 -5.48 -16.19 -0.86
C GLU A 219 -4.13 -16.15 -0.16
N ASP A 220 -3.56 -14.95 -0.04
CA ASP A 220 -2.44 -14.68 0.85
C ASP A 220 -2.48 -13.22 1.30
N LEU A 221 -2.02 -12.97 2.52
CA LEU A 221 -2.09 -11.66 3.19
C LEU A 221 -1.38 -10.53 2.42
N TYR A 222 -0.29 -10.84 1.72
CA TYR A 222 0.46 -9.84 0.96
C TYR A 222 -0.27 -9.47 -0.34
N LEU A 223 -0.88 -10.46 -0.99
CA LEU A 223 -1.70 -10.22 -2.18
C LEU A 223 -2.97 -9.44 -1.83
N GLU A 224 -3.64 -9.78 -0.73
CA GLU A 224 -4.81 -9.06 -0.23
C GLU A 224 -4.48 -7.60 0.09
N HIS A 225 -3.32 -7.34 0.71
CA HIS A 225 -2.85 -5.99 0.99
C HIS A 225 -2.70 -5.17 -0.30
N SER A 226 -1.88 -5.63 -1.25
CA SER A 226 -1.55 -4.86 -2.44
C SER A 226 -2.72 -4.72 -3.41
N ILE A 227 -3.61 -5.73 -3.52
CA ILE A 227 -4.75 -5.64 -4.46
C ILE A 227 -5.73 -4.54 -4.04
N GLY A 228 -5.93 -4.32 -2.74
CA GLY A 228 -6.85 -3.30 -2.23
C GLY A 228 -6.38 -1.87 -2.55
N SER A 229 -5.07 -1.61 -2.50
CA SER A 229 -4.47 -0.34 -2.91
C SER A 229 -4.54 -0.18 -4.43
N TYR A 230 -4.09 -1.19 -5.16
CA TYR A 230 -4.06 -1.22 -6.62
C TYR A 230 -5.44 -0.97 -7.26
N LEU A 231 -6.51 -1.57 -6.73
CA LEU A 231 -7.86 -1.32 -7.21
C LEU A 231 -8.31 0.11 -6.94
N ALA A 232 -8.03 0.66 -5.76
CA ALA A 232 -8.38 2.04 -5.43
C ALA A 232 -7.66 3.03 -6.37
N LEU A 233 -6.35 2.85 -6.58
CA LEU A 233 -5.57 3.65 -7.53
C LEU A 233 -6.14 3.57 -8.95
N SER A 234 -6.54 2.38 -9.38
CA SER A 234 -7.04 2.15 -10.73
C SER A 234 -8.42 2.79 -10.94
N LEU A 235 -9.29 2.78 -9.92
CA LEU A 235 -10.69 3.19 -10.01
C LEU A 235 -10.90 4.70 -9.85
N ASP A 236 -10.29 5.32 -8.85
CA ASP A 236 -10.53 6.74 -8.52
C ASP A 236 -9.34 7.32 -7.75
N LEU A 237 -8.66 8.27 -8.39
CA LEU A 237 -7.46 8.89 -7.83
C LEU A 237 -7.72 9.69 -6.56
N ASP A 238 -8.86 10.37 -6.49
CA ASP A 238 -9.19 11.23 -5.36
C ASP A 238 -9.58 10.37 -4.16
N MET A 239 -10.38 9.33 -4.38
CA MET A 239 -10.70 8.33 -3.36
C MET A 239 -9.43 7.61 -2.87
N TYR A 240 -8.51 7.26 -3.77
CA TYR A 240 -7.23 6.65 -3.42
C TYR A 240 -6.40 7.53 -2.48
N LYS A 241 -6.27 8.83 -2.81
CA LYS A 241 -5.58 9.81 -1.97
C LYS A 241 -6.25 9.97 -0.61
N GLU A 242 -7.57 10.05 -0.60
CA GLU A 242 -8.35 10.19 0.63
C GLU A 242 -8.20 8.97 1.54
N LYS A 243 -8.16 7.75 0.97
CA LYS A 243 -7.95 6.52 1.74
C LYS A 243 -6.58 6.50 2.41
N ILE A 244 -5.52 6.87 1.69
CA ILE A 244 -4.18 7.00 2.26
C ILE A 244 -4.18 8.10 3.31
N TRP A 245 -4.75 9.26 3.01
CA TRP A 245 -4.85 10.38 3.94
C TRP A 245 -5.55 9.99 5.25
N THR A 246 -6.74 9.40 5.17
CA THR A 246 -7.52 8.97 6.33
C THR A 246 -6.77 7.93 7.16
N ARG A 247 -6.00 7.04 6.53
CA ARG A 247 -5.18 6.04 7.23
C ARG A 247 -4.10 6.70 8.09
N TYR A 248 -3.34 7.64 7.53
CA TYR A 248 -2.17 8.20 8.21
C TYR A 248 -2.44 9.46 9.03
N SER A 249 -3.47 10.24 8.70
CA SER A 249 -3.89 11.41 9.50
C SER A 249 -4.38 11.05 10.90
N ARG A 250 -4.73 9.78 11.12
CA ARG A 250 -5.10 9.23 12.44
C ARG A 250 -3.90 8.76 13.26
N GLU A 251 -2.70 8.68 12.67
CA GLU A 251 -1.49 8.26 13.37
C GLU A 251 -0.73 9.48 13.91
N GLU A 252 -0.21 9.42 15.13
CA GLU A 252 0.37 10.57 15.86
C GLU A 252 1.71 11.10 15.27
N ASN A 253 2.19 10.57 14.14
CA ASN A 253 3.53 10.83 13.61
C ASN A 253 3.57 11.27 12.14
N TYR A 254 2.48 11.85 11.62
CA TYR A 254 2.37 12.27 10.23
C TYR A 254 1.93 13.73 10.07
N LEU A 255 2.70 14.50 9.29
CA LEU A 255 2.38 15.87 8.88
C LEU A 255 2.25 15.97 7.37
N THR A 256 1.58 17.02 6.92
CA THR A 256 1.72 17.45 5.52
C THR A 256 3.04 18.14 5.29
N ILE A 257 3.50 18.09 4.04
CA ILE A 257 4.65 18.87 3.55
C ILE A 257 4.47 20.37 3.83
N GLU A 258 3.26 20.91 3.69
CA GLU A 258 2.92 22.31 4.03
C GLU A 258 3.11 22.60 5.51
N LYS A 259 2.58 21.71 6.38
CA LYS A 259 2.64 21.89 7.84
C LYS A 259 4.07 21.78 8.33
N ALA A 260 4.86 20.86 7.79
CA ALA A 260 6.29 20.74 8.04
C ALA A 260 7.06 22.03 7.70
N GLU A 261 6.80 22.62 6.53
CA GLU A 261 7.40 23.89 6.12
C GLU A 261 6.97 25.05 7.04
N ALA A 262 5.68 25.11 7.43
CA ALA A 262 5.16 26.13 8.34
C ALA A 262 5.81 26.04 9.74
N VAL A 263 5.97 24.82 10.28
CA VAL A 263 6.65 24.58 11.56
C VAL A 263 8.11 25.08 11.48
N GLN A 264 8.83 24.75 10.41
CA GLN A 264 10.21 25.20 10.24
C GLN A 264 10.32 26.72 10.11
N LYS A 265 9.41 27.36 9.37
CA LYS A 265 9.34 28.83 9.27
C LYS A 265 9.11 29.47 10.64
N SER A 266 8.21 28.92 11.45
CA SER A 266 7.96 29.42 12.80
C SER A 266 9.19 29.29 13.69
N LYS A 267 9.82 28.11 13.71
CA LYS A 267 11.05 27.85 14.49
C LYS A 267 12.17 28.82 14.15
N ILE A 268 12.36 29.12 12.87
CA ILE A 268 13.37 30.09 12.41
C ILE A 268 13.05 31.50 12.91
N LYS A 269 11.78 31.93 12.81
CA LYS A 269 11.33 33.23 13.30
C LYS A 269 11.63 33.39 14.79
N ASP A 270 11.34 32.37 15.59
CA ASP A 270 11.58 32.36 17.03
C ASP A 270 13.09 32.35 17.34
N SER A 271 13.85 31.54 16.61
CA SER A 271 15.32 31.46 16.78
C SER A 271 16.04 32.78 16.49
N LYS A 272 15.48 33.63 15.61
CA LYS A 272 16.12 34.86 15.16
C LYS A 272 16.42 35.76 16.34
N ILE A 273 15.44 36.02 17.20
CA ILE A 273 15.60 36.92 18.34
C ILE A 273 16.68 36.38 19.29
N SER A 274 16.61 35.09 19.63
CA SER A 274 17.59 34.45 20.52
C SER A 274 18.99 34.38 19.91
N ALA A 275 19.12 34.13 18.61
CA ALA A 275 20.40 34.06 17.92
C ALA A 275 21.09 35.42 17.86
N TYR A 276 20.35 36.50 17.62
CA TYR A 276 20.88 37.87 17.65
C TYR A 276 21.29 38.26 19.08
N ALA A 277 20.43 38.01 20.07
CA ALA A 277 20.72 38.33 21.48
C ALA A 277 21.94 37.57 22.02
N ALA A 278 22.14 36.31 21.61
CA ALA A 278 23.26 35.48 22.06
C ALA A 278 24.52 35.61 21.20
N GLY A 279 24.56 36.49 20.19
CA GLY A 279 25.69 36.60 19.25
C GLY A 279 25.89 35.36 18.35
N LYS A 280 24.91 34.46 18.27
CA LYS A 280 24.95 33.20 17.52
C LYS A 280 24.32 33.35 16.12
N PHE A 281 24.61 34.44 15.42
CA PHE A 281 24.02 34.76 14.10
C PHE A 281 24.24 33.64 13.06
N GLY A 282 25.39 32.95 13.11
CA GLY A 282 25.66 31.82 12.23
C GLY A 282 24.68 30.65 12.37
N ASN A 283 24.06 30.45 13.54
CA ASN A 283 23.06 29.41 13.74
C ASN A 283 21.77 29.75 12.98
N TYR A 284 21.33 31.01 13.05
CA TYR A 284 20.16 31.51 12.33
C TYR A 284 20.36 31.39 10.81
N LEU A 285 21.53 31.80 10.29
CA LEU A 285 21.85 31.65 8.86
C LEU A 285 21.80 30.18 8.41
N ARG A 286 22.30 29.24 9.22
CA ARG A 286 22.21 27.81 8.88
C ARG A 286 20.78 27.31 8.81
N GLN A 287 19.90 27.76 9.71
CA GLN A 287 18.50 27.38 9.67
C GLN A 287 17.76 27.97 8.47
N MET A 288 18.08 29.20 8.06
CA MET A 288 17.57 29.80 6.81
C MET A 288 17.95 28.96 5.59
N VAL A 289 19.22 28.53 5.49
CA VAL A 289 19.66 27.62 4.42
C VAL A 289 18.91 26.28 4.44
N GLY A 290 18.62 25.74 5.63
CA GLY A 290 17.79 24.53 5.77
C GLY A 290 16.36 24.74 5.26
N LEU A 291 15.74 25.89 5.56
CA LEU A 291 14.41 26.22 5.05
C LEU A 291 14.38 26.38 3.52
N ASP A 292 15.38 27.04 2.93
CA ASP A 292 15.48 27.18 1.48
C ASP A 292 15.58 25.80 0.80
N ARG A 293 16.34 24.88 1.39
CA ARG A 293 16.44 23.49 0.91
C ARG A 293 15.13 22.72 1.08
N LEU A 294 14.46 22.84 2.21
CA LEU A 294 13.14 22.23 2.44
C LEU A 294 12.12 22.71 1.39
N SER A 295 12.10 24.00 1.08
CA SER A 295 11.20 24.58 0.07
C SER A 295 11.54 24.10 -1.35
N TRP A 296 12.83 23.91 -1.65
CA TRP A 296 13.26 23.30 -2.91
C TRP A 296 12.85 21.83 -3.01
N GLU A 297 13.02 21.04 -1.95
CA GLU A 297 12.58 19.64 -1.87
C GLU A 297 11.08 19.51 -2.07
N LYS A 298 10.28 20.35 -1.41
CA LYS A 298 8.83 20.47 -1.62
C LYS A 298 8.47 20.66 -3.08
N THR A 299 9.08 21.66 -3.71
CA THR A 299 8.79 22.02 -5.11
C THR A 299 9.12 20.84 -6.04
N ARG A 300 10.25 20.18 -5.80
CA ARG A 300 10.67 19.00 -6.56
C ARG A 300 9.70 17.83 -6.38
N TYR A 301 9.26 17.59 -5.15
CA TYR A 301 8.33 16.51 -4.83
C TYR A 301 6.93 16.75 -5.43
N HIS A 302 6.41 17.97 -5.29
CA HIS A 302 5.13 18.34 -5.91
C HIS A 302 5.15 18.19 -7.43
N LYS A 303 6.26 18.59 -8.06
CA LYS A 303 6.44 18.37 -9.50
C LYS A 303 6.42 16.89 -9.86
N PHE A 304 7.10 16.04 -9.08
CA PHE A 304 7.06 14.60 -9.28
C PHE A 304 5.63 14.05 -9.20
N LEU A 305 4.86 14.42 -8.17
CA LEU A 305 3.47 13.99 -8.03
C LEU A 305 2.58 14.52 -9.16
N GLU A 306 2.75 15.79 -9.55
CA GLU A 306 2.00 16.38 -10.66
C GLU A 306 2.29 15.66 -11.98
N ASP A 307 3.57 15.48 -12.31
CA ASP A 307 4.01 14.75 -13.50
C ASP A 307 3.44 13.33 -13.47
N PHE A 308 3.47 12.67 -12.31
CA PHE A 308 2.87 11.35 -12.14
C PHE A 308 1.37 11.34 -12.48
N TYR A 309 0.58 12.13 -11.76
CA TYR A 309 -0.88 12.10 -11.87
C TYR A 309 -1.39 12.58 -13.22
N LYS A 310 -0.70 13.54 -13.85
CA LYS A 310 -1.13 14.08 -15.16
C LYS A 310 -0.66 13.23 -16.33
N LYS A 311 0.55 12.67 -16.26
CA LYS A 311 1.17 12.00 -17.41
C LYS A 311 1.01 10.48 -17.39
N PHE A 312 1.18 9.85 -16.23
CA PHE A 312 1.31 8.40 -16.13
C PHE A 312 0.01 7.73 -15.67
N TRP A 313 -0.62 8.27 -14.63
CA TRP A 313 -1.83 7.67 -14.05
C TRP A 313 -2.96 7.40 -15.06
N PRO A 314 -3.27 8.29 -16.02
CA PRO A 314 -4.39 8.05 -16.93
C PRO A 314 -4.20 6.82 -17.84
N GLY A 315 -2.98 6.63 -18.35
CA GLY A 315 -2.62 5.46 -19.13
C GLY A 315 -2.61 4.18 -18.28
N PHE A 316 -2.05 4.28 -17.08
CA PHE A 316 -2.01 3.18 -16.11
C PHE A 316 -3.41 2.72 -15.70
N SER A 317 -4.28 3.64 -15.28
CA SER A 317 -5.66 3.34 -14.83
C SER A 317 -6.44 2.63 -15.94
N ALA A 318 -6.40 3.13 -17.18
CA ALA A 318 -7.09 2.49 -18.29
C ALA A 318 -6.60 1.05 -18.56
N GLU A 319 -5.28 0.83 -18.50
CA GLU A 319 -4.69 -0.49 -18.67
C GLU A 319 -5.01 -1.44 -17.51
N ALA A 320 -4.91 -0.96 -16.27
CA ALA A 320 -5.21 -1.70 -15.06
C ALA A 320 -6.68 -2.14 -15.01
N LEU A 321 -7.62 -1.23 -15.30
CA LEU A 321 -9.05 -1.52 -15.35
C LEU A 321 -9.39 -2.51 -16.47
N MET A 322 -8.75 -2.39 -17.64
CA MET A 322 -8.91 -3.37 -18.72
C MET A 322 -8.44 -4.76 -18.29
N PHE A 323 -7.27 -4.83 -17.67
CA PHE A 323 -6.65 -6.08 -17.24
C PHE A 323 -7.45 -6.76 -16.13
N VAL A 324 -7.79 -6.05 -15.05
CA VAL A 324 -8.57 -6.58 -13.93
C VAL A 324 -9.98 -6.92 -14.38
N GLY A 325 -10.65 -6.02 -15.10
CA GLY A 325 -12.01 -6.24 -15.58
C GLY A 325 -12.12 -7.48 -16.47
N SER A 326 -11.17 -7.65 -17.40
CA SER A 326 -11.13 -8.85 -18.26
C SER A 326 -10.86 -10.12 -17.45
N THR A 327 -9.92 -10.07 -16.51
CA THR A 327 -9.63 -11.21 -15.62
C THR A 327 -10.85 -11.57 -14.77
N ALA A 328 -11.60 -10.58 -14.30
CA ALA A 328 -12.81 -10.76 -13.51
C ALA A 328 -13.95 -11.39 -14.32
N VAL A 329 -14.14 -11.01 -15.59
CA VAL A 329 -15.07 -11.68 -16.51
C VAL A 329 -14.72 -13.16 -16.67
N GLU A 330 -13.45 -13.47 -16.93
CA GLU A 330 -13.00 -14.87 -17.04
C GLU A 330 -13.13 -15.67 -15.74
N ALA A 331 -13.06 -14.96 -14.61
CA ALA A 331 -13.29 -15.51 -13.29
C ALA A 331 -14.78 -15.67 -12.95
N LYS A 332 -15.69 -15.12 -13.77
CA LYS A 332 -17.14 -14.97 -13.48
C LYS A 332 -17.42 -14.15 -12.23
N ASN A 333 -16.48 -13.27 -11.84
CA ASN A 333 -16.68 -12.28 -10.79
C ASN A 333 -17.22 -10.99 -11.44
N TYR A 334 -18.49 -11.05 -11.83
CA TYR A 334 -19.15 -9.96 -12.54
C TYR A 334 -19.26 -8.66 -11.75
N PRO A 335 -19.46 -8.65 -10.41
CA PRO A 335 -19.41 -7.41 -9.64
C PRO A 335 -18.11 -6.63 -9.84
N LEU A 336 -16.95 -7.28 -9.68
CA LEU A 336 -15.65 -6.65 -9.90
C LEU A 336 -15.47 -6.21 -11.36
N ALA A 337 -15.87 -7.04 -12.32
CA ALA A 337 -15.78 -6.70 -13.74
C ALA A 337 -16.58 -5.44 -14.09
N LEU A 338 -17.80 -5.34 -13.58
CA LEU A 338 -18.70 -4.21 -13.78
C LEU A 338 -18.15 -2.94 -13.14
N ASP A 339 -17.61 -3.02 -11.92
CA ASP A 339 -16.98 -1.87 -11.27
C ASP A 339 -15.78 -1.37 -12.07
N CYS A 340 -14.92 -2.27 -12.55
CA CYS A 340 -13.75 -1.91 -13.35
C CYS A 340 -14.16 -1.22 -14.67
N PHE A 341 -15.04 -1.84 -15.45
CA PHE A 341 -15.37 -1.32 -16.77
C PHE A 341 -16.30 -0.11 -16.73
N SER A 342 -17.21 -0.01 -15.74
CA SER A 342 -18.04 1.18 -15.59
C SER A 342 -17.24 2.39 -15.11
N ALA A 343 -16.26 2.18 -14.21
CA ALA A 343 -15.31 3.23 -13.83
C ALA A 343 -14.47 3.68 -15.02
N ALA A 344 -13.97 2.73 -15.83
CA ALA A 344 -13.18 3.04 -17.01
C ALA A 344 -13.98 3.88 -18.03
N ASP A 345 -15.25 3.55 -18.27
CA ASP A 345 -16.15 4.29 -19.17
C ASP A 345 -16.39 5.73 -18.68
N VAL A 346 -16.65 5.93 -17.39
CA VAL A 346 -16.87 7.28 -16.82
C VAL A 346 -15.59 8.10 -16.77
N ASN A 347 -14.48 7.48 -16.35
CA ASN A 347 -13.23 8.20 -16.12
C ASN A 347 -12.53 8.54 -17.44
N SER A 348 -12.67 7.72 -18.47
CA SER A 348 -11.96 7.91 -19.73
C SER A 348 -12.19 9.26 -20.41
N ALA A 349 -13.35 9.90 -20.19
CA ALA A 349 -13.59 11.29 -20.64
C ALA A 349 -12.64 12.31 -19.99
N LYS A 350 -12.17 12.04 -18.76
CA LYS A 350 -11.25 12.90 -17.99
C LYS A 350 -9.77 12.58 -18.25
N LEU A 351 -9.46 11.41 -18.80
CA LEU A 351 -8.13 10.80 -18.74
C LEU A 351 -7.24 11.06 -19.98
N ASN A 352 -7.71 11.83 -20.98
CA ASN A 352 -6.96 12.09 -22.22
C ASN A 352 -6.31 10.83 -22.83
N ILE A 353 -7.03 9.69 -22.74
CA ILE A 353 -6.55 8.40 -23.23
C ILE A 353 -6.67 8.33 -24.75
N ASN A 354 -5.91 7.42 -25.36
CA ASN A 354 -6.01 7.13 -26.79
C ASN A 354 -7.48 6.78 -27.17
N PRO A 355 -8.07 7.41 -28.21
CA PRO A 355 -9.45 7.17 -28.63
C PRO A 355 -9.81 5.70 -28.93
N ASP A 356 -8.88 4.91 -29.47
CA ASP A 356 -9.14 3.51 -29.78
C ASP A 356 -9.27 2.67 -28.51
N LYS A 357 -8.40 2.92 -27.52
CA LYS A 357 -8.49 2.28 -26.19
C LYS A 357 -9.78 2.68 -25.47
N PHE A 358 -10.22 3.91 -25.66
CA PHE A 358 -11.47 4.41 -25.11
C PHE A 358 -12.69 3.67 -25.66
N GLU A 359 -12.78 3.54 -26.98
CA GLU A 359 -13.88 2.81 -27.63
C GLU A 359 -13.85 1.31 -27.27
N GLU A 360 -12.66 0.73 -27.10
CA GLU A 360 -12.52 -0.64 -26.59
C GLU A 360 -13.09 -0.80 -25.18
N LEU A 361 -12.75 0.11 -24.24
CA LEU A 361 -13.26 0.09 -22.87
C LEU A 361 -14.79 0.25 -22.83
N LYS A 362 -15.35 1.16 -23.60
CA LYS A 362 -16.81 1.33 -23.74
C LYS A 362 -17.50 0.06 -24.22
N ARG A 363 -16.94 -0.57 -25.25
CA ARG A 363 -17.46 -1.84 -25.78
C ARG A 363 -17.38 -2.93 -24.71
N LYS A 364 -16.28 -3.03 -23.98
CA LYS A 364 -16.12 -4.00 -22.88
C LYS A 364 -17.12 -3.75 -21.74
N ALA A 365 -17.37 -2.50 -21.37
CA ALA A 365 -18.39 -2.15 -20.39
C ALA A 365 -19.79 -2.59 -20.83
N ALA A 366 -20.18 -2.27 -22.07
CA ALA A 366 -21.46 -2.68 -22.62
C ALA A 366 -21.62 -4.21 -22.69
N MET A 367 -20.59 -4.92 -23.17
CA MET A 367 -20.59 -6.39 -23.23
C MET A 367 -20.70 -7.01 -21.85
N THR A 368 -19.96 -6.48 -20.86
CA THR A 368 -19.98 -7.01 -19.48
C THR A 368 -21.36 -6.85 -18.84
N ILE A 369 -22.08 -5.76 -19.10
CA ILE A 369 -23.47 -5.59 -18.66
C ILE A 369 -24.35 -6.70 -19.26
N LEU A 370 -24.25 -6.95 -20.57
CA LEU A 370 -25.05 -7.98 -21.24
C LEU A 370 -24.71 -9.40 -20.75
N GLU A 371 -23.42 -9.71 -20.60
CA GLU A 371 -22.95 -10.99 -20.08
C GLU A 371 -23.38 -11.20 -18.63
N THR A 372 -23.27 -10.18 -17.79
CA THR A 372 -23.76 -10.26 -16.40
C THR A 372 -25.26 -10.51 -16.36
N ALA A 373 -26.03 -9.84 -17.22
CA ALA A 373 -27.47 -10.04 -17.30
C ALA A 373 -27.84 -11.47 -17.70
N SER A 374 -27.12 -12.03 -18.68
CA SER A 374 -27.27 -13.44 -19.07
C SER A 374 -26.90 -14.37 -17.93
N PHE A 375 -25.77 -14.12 -17.26
CA PHE A 375 -25.31 -14.94 -16.14
C PHE A 375 -26.34 -14.99 -15.00
N ILE A 376 -26.90 -13.83 -14.61
CA ILE A 376 -27.97 -13.75 -13.61
C ILE A 376 -29.22 -14.50 -14.07
N LYS A 377 -29.61 -14.38 -15.34
CA LYS A 377 -30.78 -15.08 -15.89
C LYS A 377 -30.62 -16.60 -15.78
N ASP A 378 -29.44 -17.12 -16.12
CA ASP A 378 -29.19 -18.56 -16.20
C ASP A 378 -28.88 -19.19 -14.83
N HIS A 379 -28.26 -18.44 -13.91
CA HIS A 379 -27.74 -18.96 -12.64
C HIS A 379 -28.39 -18.35 -11.39
N GLY A 380 -29.03 -17.19 -11.51
CA GLY A 380 -29.50 -16.41 -10.36
C GLY A 380 -30.51 -17.15 -9.48
N ALA A 381 -31.31 -18.05 -10.04
CA ALA A 381 -32.25 -18.87 -9.25
C ALA A 381 -31.56 -19.82 -8.25
N LYS A 382 -30.28 -20.15 -8.48
CA LYS A 382 -29.47 -21.03 -7.62
C LYS A 382 -28.51 -20.26 -6.70
N MET A 383 -28.37 -18.95 -6.87
CA MET A 383 -27.47 -18.13 -6.07
C MET A 383 -28.05 -17.85 -4.69
N GLU A 384 -27.17 -17.74 -3.70
CA GLU A 384 -27.54 -17.21 -2.39
C GLU A 384 -28.04 -15.76 -2.50
N THR A 385 -28.94 -15.37 -1.60
CA THR A 385 -29.61 -14.06 -1.68
C THR A 385 -28.62 -12.90 -1.68
N LEU A 386 -27.58 -12.95 -0.84
CA LEU A 386 -26.57 -11.89 -0.76
C LEU A 386 -25.64 -11.87 -1.96
N ILE A 387 -25.24 -13.03 -2.49
CA ILE A 387 -24.43 -13.11 -3.71
C ILE A 387 -25.20 -12.54 -4.90
N LEU A 388 -26.47 -12.91 -5.05
CA LEU A 388 -27.33 -12.38 -6.10
C LEU A 388 -27.59 -10.87 -5.93
N PHE A 389 -27.68 -10.39 -4.69
CA PHE A 389 -27.78 -8.97 -4.39
C PHE A 389 -26.57 -8.20 -4.90
N GLU A 390 -25.34 -8.67 -4.63
CA GLU A 390 -24.12 -8.00 -5.12
C GLU A 390 -24.08 -7.92 -6.65
N HIS A 391 -24.52 -8.97 -7.35
CA HIS A 391 -24.62 -8.95 -8.81
C HIS A 391 -25.64 -7.92 -9.32
N PHE A 392 -26.81 -7.84 -8.69
CA PHE A 392 -27.81 -6.84 -9.06
C PHE A 392 -27.36 -5.42 -8.73
N LYS A 393 -26.74 -5.20 -7.56
CA LYS A 393 -26.21 -3.90 -7.13
C LYS A 393 -25.13 -3.41 -8.09
N ALA A 394 -24.17 -4.26 -8.42
CA ALA A 394 -23.11 -3.92 -9.37
C ALA A 394 -23.68 -3.62 -10.76
N LEU A 395 -24.65 -4.40 -11.24
CA LEU A 395 -25.29 -4.19 -12.53
C LEU A 395 -26.08 -2.87 -12.57
N ASP A 396 -26.87 -2.59 -11.54
CA ASP A 396 -27.62 -1.33 -11.41
C ASP A 396 -26.68 -0.12 -11.36
N ASN A 397 -25.60 -0.20 -10.57
CA ASN A 397 -24.59 0.85 -10.49
C ASN A 397 -23.87 1.06 -11.82
N ALA A 398 -23.48 -0.01 -12.53
CA ALA A 398 -22.82 0.09 -13.82
C ALA A 398 -23.73 0.71 -14.90
N CYS A 399 -25.02 0.31 -14.94
CA CYS A 399 -26.02 0.91 -15.82
C CYS A 399 -26.18 2.41 -15.54
N LYS A 400 -26.35 2.80 -14.27
CA LYS A 400 -26.47 4.21 -13.87
C LYS A 400 -25.22 5.02 -14.21
N LYS A 401 -24.03 4.55 -13.82
CA LYS A 401 -22.73 5.21 -14.07
C LYS A 401 -22.51 5.45 -15.56
N THR A 402 -22.90 4.49 -16.39
CA THR A 402 -22.66 4.55 -17.84
C THR A 402 -23.85 5.05 -18.66
N ASN A 403 -24.91 5.53 -17.99
CA ASN A 403 -26.16 5.97 -18.62
C ASN A 403 -26.76 4.93 -19.60
N ARG A 404 -26.71 3.65 -19.22
CA ARG A 404 -27.30 2.53 -19.96
C ARG A 404 -28.54 2.03 -19.24
N PRO A 405 -29.58 1.57 -19.99
CA PRO A 405 -30.79 1.07 -19.37
C PRO A 405 -30.51 -0.24 -18.61
N PHE A 406 -31.15 -0.40 -17.45
CA PHE A 406 -31.14 -1.67 -16.75
C PHE A 406 -31.88 -2.75 -17.57
N PRO A 407 -31.40 -4.02 -17.62
CA PRO A 407 -32.06 -5.07 -18.39
C PRO A 407 -33.48 -5.35 -17.90
N ALA A 408 -34.49 -5.01 -18.72
CA ALA A 408 -35.92 -5.05 -18.32
C ALA A 408 -36.37 -6.42 -17.80
N GLY A 409 -35.87 -7.53 -18.37
CA GLY A 409 -36.19 -8.89 -17.92
C GLY A 409 -35.72 -9.22 -16.50
N LEU A 410 -34.85 -8.41 -15.91
CA LEU A 410 -34.29 -8.59 -14.58
C LEU A 410 -34.93 -7.70 -13.50
N GLU A 411 -35.81 -6.77 -13.86
CA GLU A 411 -36.42 -5.83 -12.91
C GLU A 411 -37.21 -6.53 -11.80
N LYS A 412 -38.07 -7.48 -12.16
CA LYS A 412 -38.86 -8.24 -11.19
C LYS A 412 -37.99 -9.13 -10.29
N PRO A 413 -37.05 -9.94 -10.81
CA PRO A 413 -36.07 -10.65 -9.99
C PRO A 413 -35.25 -9.76 -9.05
N LYS A 414 -34.76 -8.60 -9.55
CA LYS A 414 -34.01 -7.60 -8.78
C LYS A 414 -34.81 -7.14 -7.57
N ASN A 415 -36.01 -6.60 -7.80
CA ASN A 415 -36.85 -6.07 -6.73
C ASN A 415 -37.26 -7.13 -5.70
N SER A 416 -37.47 -8.38 -6.15
CA SER A 416 -37.72 -9.51 -5.25
C SER A 416 -36.51 -9.82 -4.37
N ASN A 417 -35.31 -9.92 -4.97
CA ASN A 417 -34.07 -10.20 -4.26
C ASN A 417 -33.71 -9.06 -3.28
N TYR A 418 -33.83 -7.79 -3.70
CA TYR A 418 -33.55 -6.62 -2.86
C TYR A 418 -34.37 -6.60 -1.57
N ARG A 419 -35.67 -6.94 -1.64
CA ARG A 419 -36.51 -7.06 -0.43
C ARG A 419 -36.06 -8.20 0.49
N LYS A 420 -35.55 -9.30 -0.05
CA LYS A 420 -35.00 -10.41 0.74
C LYS A 420 -33.66 -10.00 1.37
N ALA A 421 -32.77 -9.38 0.60
CA ALA A 421 -31.48 -8.89 1.07
C ALA A 421 -31.64 -7.85 2.19
N LEU A 422 -32.57 -6.91 2.06
CA LEU A 422 -32.86 -5.91 3.10
C LEU A 422 -33.21 -6.55 4.45
N LYS A 423 -34.04 -7.61 4.44
CA LYS A 423 -34.38 -8.36 5.67
C LYS A 423 -33.15 -9.04 6.27
N ILE A 424 -32.25 -9.57 5.44
CA ILE A 424 -31.00 -10.19 5.90
C ILE A 424 -30.08 -9.14 6.51
N PHE A 425 -29.89 -7.99 5.86
CA PHE A 425 -29.04 -6.91 6.38
C PHE A 425 -29.59 -6.30 7.68
N LEU A 426 -30.90 -6.10 7.80
CA LEU A 426 -31.53 -5.65 9.05
C LEU A 426 -31.26 -6.62 10.19
N LYS A 427 -31.39 -7.93 9.94
CA LYS A 427 -31.08 -8.96 10.93
C LYS A 427 -29.60 -8.95 11.31
N LYS A 428 -28.70 -8.99 10.30
CA LYS A 428 -27.25 -9.00 10.53
C LYS A 428 -26.79 -7.75 11.28
N SER A 429 -27.28 -6.57 10.93
CA SER A 429 -26.95 -5.31 11.61
C SER A 429 -27.39 -5.27 13.07
N ALA A 430 -28.48 -5.94 13.43
CA ALA A 430 -28.96 -6.00 14.82
C ALA A 430 -28.15 -6.98 15.68
N GLU A 431 -27.53 -7.98 15.06
CA GLU A 431 -26.78 -9.05 15.74
C GLU A 431 -25.26 -8.78 15.77
N GLU A 432 -24.77 -7.90 14.90
CA GLU A 432 -23.35 -7.60 14.72
C GLU A 432 -22.78 -6.71 15.83
N LYS A 433 -21.53 -6.98 16.22
CA LYS A 433 -20.80 -6.21 17.24
C LYS A 433 -19.60 -5.46 16.68
N ASP A 434 -19.09 -5.91 15.54
CA ASP A 434 -18.00 -5.29 14.83
C ASP A 434 -18.48 -3.99 14.14
N SER A 435 -17.87 -2.86 14.49
CA SER A 435 -18.29 -1.54 13.99
C SER A 435 -18.16 -1.41 12.48
N GLU A 436 -17.13 -2.00 11.87
CA GLU A 436 -16.92 -1.92 10.42
C GLU A 436 -17.98 -2.72 9.67
N LYS A 437 -18.35 -3.89 10.21
CA LYS A 437 -19.43 -4.70 9.62
C LYS A 437 -20.80 -4.04 9.78
N ILE A 438 -21.05 -3.36 10.92
CA ILE A 438 -22.27 -2.58 11.11
C ILE A 438 -22.37 -1.48 10.07
N GLU A 439 -21.28 -0.74 9.83
CA GLU A 439 -21.22 0.31 8.80
C GLU A 439 -21.49 -0.28 7.41
N TYR A 440 -20.85 -1.38 7.06
CA TYR A 440 -21.10 -2.11 5.81
C TYR A 440 -22.58 -2.51 5.64
N TYR A 441 -23.23 -3.05 6.68
CA TYR A 441 -24.65 -3.40 6.60
C TYR A 441 -25.53 -2.17 6.45
N LYS A 442 -25.20 -1.08 7.15
CA LYS A 442 -25.93 0.18 7.09
C LYS A 442 -25.89 0.79 5.69
N GLU A 443 -24.72 0.89 5.07
CA GLU A 443 -24.58 1.38 3.70
C GLU A 443 -25.42 0.59 2.70
N ASN A 444 -25.44 -0.74 2.83
CA ASN A 444 -26.25 -1.60 1.98
C ASN A 444 -27.76 -1.45 2.22
N MET A 445 -28.18 -1.25 3.48
CA MET A 445 -29.58 -0.93 3.80
C MET A 445 -29.99 0.41 3.22
N ASP A 446 -29.16 1.44 3.35
CA ASP A 446 -29.43 2.77 2.81
C ASP A 446 -29.54 2.75 1.28
N TYR A 447 -28.63 2.04 0.60
CA TYR A 447 -28.73 1.79 -0.84
C TYR A 447 -30.05 1.10 -1.21
N LEU A 448 -30.40 0.01 -0.52
CA LEU A 448 -31.63 -0.76 -0.79
C LEU A 448 -32.90 0.07 -0.56
N MET A 449 -32.94 0.84 0.54
CA MET A 449 -34.07 1.73 0.84
C MET A 449 -34.21 2.81 -0.22
N GLY A 450 -33.10 3.42 -0.66
CA GLY A 450 -33.10 4.41 -1.74
C GLY A 450 -33.65 3.87 -3.05
N VAL A 451 -33.19 2.68 -3.48
CA VAL A 451 -33.68 2.06 -4.74
C VAL A 451 -35.14 1.63 -4.64
N LEU A 452 -35.55 1.02 -3.53
CA LEU A 452 -36.93 0.55 -3.34
C LEU A 452 -37.93 1.71 -3.17
N ALA A 453 -37.50 2.85 -2.65
CA ALA A 453 -38.32 4.05 -2.58
C ALA A 453 -38.53 4.67 -3.97
N ALA A 454 -37.47 4.74 -4.79
CA ALA A 454 -37.53 5.27 -6.15
C ALA A 454 -38.38 4.41 -7.11
N GLY A 455 -38.48 3.10 -6.85
CA GLY A 455 -39.30 2.16 -7.62
C GLY A 455 -40.79 2.18 -7.29
N LYS A 456 -41.27 3.07 -6.41
CA LYS A 456 -42.70 3.33 -6.19
C LYS A 456 -43.18 4.43 -7.14
N ILE A 457 -43.55 4.03 -8.36
CA ILE A 457 -44.55 4.70 -9.21
C ILE A 457 -45.58 3.64 -9.60
#